data_AF-A0AAQ2FRF6-F1
#
_entry.id   AF-A0AAQ2FRF6-F1
#
_cell.length_a   1.000
_cell.length_b   1.000
_cell.length_c   1.000
_cell.angle_alpha   90.00
_cell.angle_beta   90.00
_cell.angle_gamma   90.00
#
_symmetry.space_group_name_H-M   'P 1'
#
loop_
_entity.id
_entity.type
_entity.pdbx_description
1 polymer ?
#
loop_
_entity_poly.entity_id
_entity_poly.type
_entity_poly.pdbx_seq_one_letter_code
_entity_poly.pdbx_strand_id
1 'polypeptide(L)'
;MHPPRILLGVNIDHIATLRQARGTRYPDPVQAALLAEEAGADGITVHLREDRRHIQPRDVRLLAEVLNTRMNLEMAVTEEMLALAEEVRPAHVCLVPEKREELTTEGGLDVVGGFEQIASACQRLAAAGCDVSLFIDPEESQIDAAHRAGAPTIELHTGAYADAKPGSAEANAEYDRLSAAAVYAVSLGLVVNAGHGLHYHNAEAIAALPGVNELNIGHAIIARALFVGLKEAIQEMKRLIIAGQEAGLMAALDAHEHDHDHGDGHHCCSH
;
A
#
# COMPACT_ATOMS: atom_id res chain seq x y z
N MET A 1 -14.85 9.39 3.00
CA MET A 1 -14.36 10.60 2.30
C MET A 1 -12.93 10.31 1.93
N HIS A 2 -12.59 10.27 0.64
CA HIS A 2 -11.21 10.11 0.19
C HIS A 2 -10.38 11.28 0.71
N PRO A 3 -9.15 11.07 1.19
CA PRO A 3 -8.30 12.18 1.60
C PRO A 3 -8.10 13.13 0.41
N PRO A 4 -8.03 14.46 0.64
CA PRO A 4 -7.86 15.44 -0.43
C PRO A 4 -6.52 15.33 -1.15
N ARG A 5 -5.59 14.51 -0.64
CA ARG A 5 -4.26 14.23 -1.19
C ARG A 5 -3.91 12.76 -0.93
N ILE A 6 -3.10 12.16 -1.80
CA ILE A 6 -2.56 10.81 -1.65
C ILE A 6 -1.76 10.69 -0.35
N LEU A 7 -1.88 9.56 0.33
CA LEU A 7 -1.20 9.28 1.59
C LEU A 7 0.11 8.50 1.35
N LEU A 8 1.07 8.64 2.26
CA LEU A 8 2.31 7.86 2.27
C LEU A 8 2.38 7.07 3.56
N GLY A 9 2.28 5.75 3.46
CA GLY A 9 2.66 4.82 4.51
C GLY A 9 4.14 4.47 4.37
N VAL A 10 4.94 4.67 5.42
CA VAL A 10 6.36 4.32 5.40
C VAL A 10 6.57 2.98 6.07
N ASN A 11 6.95 1.97 5.30
CA ASN A 11 7.32 0.67 5.85
C ASN A 11 8.78 0.72 6.40
N ILE A 12 8.94 0.36 7.67
CA ILE A 12 10.23 0.45 8.40
C ILE A 12 10.89 -0.90 8.68
N ASP A 13 10.42 -1.98 8.04
CA ASP A 13 10.92 -3.35 8.27
C ASP A 13 12.43 -3.46 8.05
N HIS A 14 12.94 -2.79 7.01
CA HIS A 14 14.35 -2.85 6.67
C HIS A 14 15.27 -2.06 7.61
N ILE A 15 14.73 -1.18 8.46
CA ILE A 15 15.47 -0.67 9.61
C ILE A 15 15.74 -1.80 10.59
N ALA A 16 14.72 -2.63 10.88
CA ALA A 16 14.88 -3.81 11.72
C ALA A 16 15.77 -4.85 11.05
N THR A 17 15.72 -5.05 9.73
CA THR A 17 16.68 -5.92 9.02
C THR A 17 18.13 -5.52 9.31
N LEU A 18 18.46 -4.23 9.20
CA LEU A 18 19.82 -3.74 9.48
C LEU A 18 20.22 -3.95 10.94
N ARG A 19 19.28 -3.79 11.89
CA ARG A 19 19.48 -4.11 13.31
C ARG A 19 19.76 -5.59 13.54
N GLN A 20 18.93 -6.46 12.96
CA GLN A 20 19.02 -7.91 13.11
C GLN A 20 20.32 -8.46 12.52
N ALA A 21 20.85 -7.84 11.46
CA ALA A 21 22.13 -8.22 10.86
C ALA A 21 23.31 -8.17 11.86
N ARG A 22 23.23 -7.35 12.92
CA ARG A 22 24.26 -7.28 13.96
C ARG A 22 23.80 -7.78 15.34
N GLY A 23 22.50 -7.94 15.55
CA GLY A 23 21.92 -8.33 16.84
C GLY A 23 22.09 -7.25 17.93
N THR A 24 22.11 -5.98 17.52
CA THR A 24 22.23 -4.84 18.45
C THR A 24 20.89 -4.17 18.68
N ARG A 25 20.85 -3.09 19.48
CA ARG A 25 19.64 -2.27 19.64
C ARG A 25 19.42 -1.31 18.46
N TYR A 26 20.45 -1.01 17.69
CA TYR A 26 20.41 0.01 16.63
C TYR A 26 20.59 -0.58 15.22
N PRO A 27 20.07 0.11 14.19
CA PRO A 27 19.11 1.21 14.30
C PRO A 27 17.77 0.74 14.92
N ASP A 28 17.11 1.58 15.73
CA ASP A 28 15.86 1.21 16.40
C ASP A 28 14.66 1.60 15.50
N PRO A 29 13.80 0.65 15.07
CA PRO A 29 12.63 0.94 14.22
C PRO A 29 11.68 1.97 14.86
N VAL A 30 11.57 1.99 16.19
CA VAL A 30 10.75 2.96 16.90
C VAL A 30 11.24 4.39 16.67
N GLN A 31 12.56 4.59 16.64
CA GLN A 31 13.14 5.90 16.32
C GLN A 31 12.87 6.28 14.84
N ALA A 32 12.99 5.32 13.93
CA ALA A 32 12.74 5.55 12.51
C ALA A 32 11.28 5.95 12.24
N ALA A 33 10.32 5.31 12.92
CA ALA A 33 8.90 5.66 12.83
C ALA A 33 8.64 7.13 13.20
N LEU A 34 9.16 7.60 14.34
CA LEU A 34 8.98 8.98 14.78
C LEU A 34 9.60 9.98 13.79
N LEU A 35 10.79 9.67 13.26
CA LEU A 35 11.43 10.49 12.23
C LEU A 35 10.62 10.51 10.92
N ALA A 36 9.94 9.42 10.59
CA ALA A 36 9.09 9.33 9.42
C ALA A 36 7.82 10.17 9.55
N GLU A 37 7.16 10.14 10.71
CA GLU A 37 6.02 11.02 11.01
C GLU A 37 6.43 12.50 10.96
N GLU A 38 7.56 12.85 11.58
CA GLU A 38 8.11 14.21 11.51
C GLU A 38 8.46 14.66 10.07
N ALA A 39 8.74 13.72 9.17
CA ALA A 39 9.05 13.96 7.77
C ALA A 39 7.80 14.03 6.87
N GLY A 40 6.61 13.78 7.41
CA GLY A 40 5.34 13.87 6.69
C GLY A 40 4.80 12.53 6.17
N ALA A 41 5.23 11.40 6.73
CA ALA A 41 4.49 10.14 6.58
C ALA A 41 3.08 10.28 7.19
N ASP A 42 2.07 9.74 6.52
CA ASP A 42 0.68 9.75 7.01
C ASP A 42 0.33 8.47 7.80
N GLY A 43 1.23 7.49 7.81
CA GLY A 43 1.14 6.25 8.56
C GLY A 43 2.47 5.51 8.58
N ILE A 44 2.63 4.61 9.55
CA ILE A 44 3.80 3.74 9.67
C ILE A 44 3.38 2.29 9.47
N THR A 45 4.04 1.64 8.52
CA THR A 45 3.78 0.25 8.16
C THR A 45 4.87 -0.65 8.76
N VAL A 46 4.47 -1.77 9.36
CA VAL A 46 5.37 -2.79 9.89
C VAL A 46 4.83 -4.18 9.63
N HIS A 47 5.69 -5.09 9.17
CA HIS A 47 5.34 -6.49 8.97
C HIS A 47 5.91 -7.36 10.08
N LEU A 48 5.03 -7.81 10.99
CA LEU A 48 5.40 -8.83 11.96
C LEU A 48 5.25 -10.22 11.34
N ARG A 49 6.36 -10.76 10.83
CA ARG A 49 6.43 -12.10 10.25
C ARG A 49 6.38 -13.21 11.29
N GLU A 50 5.86 -14.37 10.92
CA GLU A 50 5.90 -15.59 11.75
C GLU A 50 7.32 -15.97 12.15
N ASP A 51 8.28 -15.89 11.21
CA ASP A 51 9.68 -16.22 11.42
C ASP A 51 10.49 -15.15 12.19
N ARG A 52 9.87 -14.00 12.51
CA ARG A 52 10.49 -12.86 13.21
C ARG A 52 11.81 -12.42 12.57
N ARG A 53 11.89 -12.45 11.22
CA ARG A 53 13.11 -12.11 10.47
C ARG A 53 13.63 -10.69 10.70
N HIS A 54 12.74 -9.72 10.90
CA HIS A 54 13.10 -8.31 11.10
C HIS A 54 12.38 -7.70 12.31
N ILE A 55 11.13 -7.25 12.12
CA ILE A 55 10.30 -6.66 13.16
C ILE A 55 10.00 -7.71 14.23
N GLN A 56 10.06 -7.28 15.48
CA GLN A 56 9.80 -8.12 16.66
C GLN A 56 8.52 -7.68 17.36
N PRO A 57 7.87 -8.53 18.17
CA PRO A 57 6.68 -8.14 18.95
C PRO A 57 6.95 -6.96 19.89
N ARG A 58 8.21 -6.78 20.32
CA ARG A 58 8.64 -5.59 21.06
C ARG A 58 8.44 -4.31 20.25
N ASP A 59 8.83 -4.32 18.98
CA ASP A 59 8.77 -3.14 18.11
C ASP A 59 7.31 -2.74 17.91
N VAL A 60 6.44 -3.71 17.58
CA VAL A 60 4.99 -3.49 17.41
C VAL A 60 4.36 -2.87 18.66
N ARG A 61 4.57 -3.46 19.84
CA ARG A 61 3.99 -2.93 21.09
C ARG A 61 4.50 -1.53 21.43
N LEU A 62 5.79 -1.25 21.22
CA LEU A 62 6.32 0.09 21.48
C LEU A 62 5.79 1.13 20.49
N LEU A 63 5.66 0.77 19.21
CA LEU A 63 5.11 1.66 18.19
C LEU A 63 3.66 2.05 18.53
N ALA A 64 2.85 1.10 19.02
CA ALA A 64 1.46 1.37 19.40
C ALA A 64 1.32 2.46 20.49
N GLU A 65 2.35 2.62 21.33
CA GLU A 65 2.37 3.61 22.42
C GLU A 65 2.92 4.98 22.00
N VAL A 66 3.64 5.08 20.87
CA VAL A 66 4.40 6.30 20.53
C VAL A 66 4.05 6.95 19.20
N LEU A 67 3.37 6.24 18.29
CA LEU A 67 2.97 6.80 16.99
C LEU A 67 1.99 7.95 17.18
N ASN A 68 2.21 9.04 16.45
CA ASN A 68 1.33 10.21 16.41
C ASN A 68 0.32 10.14 15.26
N THR A 69 0.57 9.27 14.28
CA THR A 69 -0.27 8.98 13.12
C THR A 69 -1.01 7.66 13.32
N ARG A 70 -0.92 6.74 12.36
CA ARG A 70 -1.60 5.45 12.35
C ARG A 70 -0.61 4.33 12.09
N MET A 71 -0.75 3.25 12.84
CA MET A 71 -0.07 1.99 12.55
C MET A 71 -0.84 1.24 11.47
N ASN A 72 -0.11 0.76 10.46
CA ASN A 72 -0.53 -0.29 9.55
C ASN A 72 0.28 -1.56 9.85
N LEU A 73 -0.36 -2.54 10.50
CA LEU A 73 0.29 -3.80 10.86
C LEU A 73 0.07 -4.83 9.74
N GLU A 74 1.12 -5.16 9.02
CA GLU A 74 1.15 -6.28 8.09
C GLU A 74 1.36 -7.60 8.85
N MET A 75 0.61 -8.64 8.50
CA MET A 75 0.68 -9.96 9.15
C MET A 75 0.02 -11.08 8.33
N ALA A 76 0.48 -12.32 8.52
CA ALA A 76 -0.22 -13.52 8.08
C ALA A 76 -1.50 -13.81 8.87
N VAL A 77 -2.41 -14.59 8.25
CA VAL A 77 -3.67 -15.01 8.87
C VAL A 77 -3.49 -16.23 9.78
N THR A 78 -2.84 -16.01 10.93
CA THR A 78 -2.63 -17.05 11.95
C THR A 78 -3.21 -16.63 13.30
N GLU A 79 -3.54 -17.59 14.15
CA GLU A 79 -4.14 -17.30 15.47
C GLU A 79 -3.20 -16.45 16.35
N GLU A 80 -1.89 -16.72 16.33
CA GLU A 80 -0.90 -15.93 17.08
C GLU A 80 -0.91 -14.46 16.67
N MET A 81 -0.94 -14.19 15.36
CA MET A 81 -0.93 -12.83 14.85
C MET A 81 -2.27 -12.12 15.05
N LEU A 82 -3.39 -12.83 14.87
CA LEU A 82 -4.73 -12.28 15.13
C LEU A 82 -4.89 -11.89 16.59
N ALA A 83 -4.47 -12.75 17.52
CA ALA A 83 -4.50 -12.44 18.95
C ALA A 83 -3.64 -11.22 19.31
N LEU A 84 -2.46 -11.07 18.68
CA LEU A 84 -1.62 -9.89 18.88
C LEU A 84 -2.27 -8.62 18.31
N ALA A 85 -2.87 -8.68 17.12
CA ALA A 85 -3.57 -7.54 16.54
C ALA A 85 -4.80 -7.14 17.38
N GLU A 86 -5.53 -8.09 17.96
CA GLU A 86 -6.64 -7.84 18.90
C GLU A 86 -6.18 -7.21 20.22
N GLU A 87 -4.96 -7.56 20.69
CA GLU A 87 -4.28 -6.95 21.85
C GLU A 87 -3.85 -5.50 21.54
N VAL A 88 -3.14 -5.30 20.42
CA VAL A 88 -2.50 -4.04 20.05
C VAL A 88 -3.50 -3.03 19.48
N ARG A 89 -4.54 -3.50 18.79
CA ARG A 89 -5.56 -2.70 18.10
C ARG A 89 -4.96 -1.61 17.20
N PRO A 90 -4.10 -1.99 16.23
CA PRO A 90 -3.59 -1.02 15.26
C PRO A 90 -4.75 -0.42 14.47
N ALA A 91 -4.60 0.83 14.04
CA ALA A 91 -5.64 1.49 13.25
C ALA A 91 -5.91 0.76 11.92
N HIS A 92 -4.86 0.23 11.29
CA HIS A 92 -4.94 -0.57 10.05
C HIS A 92 -4.22 -1.90 10.23
N VAL A 93 -4.77 -2.96 9.61
CA VAL A 93 -4.13 -4.27 9.48
C VAL A 93 -4.15 -4.66 8.02
N CYS A 94 -3.00 -5.02 7.45
CA CYS A 94 -2.90 -5.54 6.09
C CYS A 94 -2.59 -7.05 6.13
N LEU A 95 -3.52 -7.87 5.64
CA LEU A 95 -3.31 -9.32 5.57
C LEU A 95 -2.49 -9.64 4.33
N VAL A 96 -1.33 -10.26 4.56
CA VAL A 96 -0.34 -10.60 3.52
C VAL A 96 -0.10 -12.12 3.50
N PRO A 97 0.27 -12.70 2.34
CA PRO A 97 0.66 -14.10 2.30
C PRO A 97 2.02 -14.28 2.99
N GLU A 98 2.15 -15.31 3.83
CA GLU A 98 3.45 -15.79 4.31
C GLU A 98 3.60 -17.28 4.00
N LYS A 99 4.61 -17.64 3.20
CA LYS A 99 5.11 -19.01 3.11
C LYS A 99 6.49 -19.09 3.76
N ARG A 100 6.80 -20.23 4.38
CA ARG A 100 8.06 -20.48 5.13
C ARG A 100 9.35 -20.37 4.30
N GLU A 101 9.26 -20.42 2.97
CA GLU A 101 10.42 -20.62 2.08
C GLU A 101 10.66 -19.46 1.09
N GLU A 102 9.78 -18.47 1.02
CA GLU A 102 9.89 -17.38 0.04
C GLU A 102 10.77 -16.22 0.57
N LEU A 103 11.82 -15.90 -0.19
CA LEU A 103 12.70 -14.74 0.03
C LEU A 103 12.00 -13.42 -0.31
N THR A 104 10.95 -13.49 -1.14
CA THR A 104 10.03 -12.42 -1.57
C THR A 104 8.69 -13.11 -1.84
N THR A 105 7.57 -12.59 -1.32
CA THR A 105 6.23 -13.09 -1.70
C THR A 105 6.07 -13.00 -3.21
N GLU A 106 5.96 -14.13 -3.92
CA GLU A 106 5.88 -14.13 -5.41
C GLU A 106 4.50 -13.67 -5.94
N GLY A 107 3.53 -13.44 -5.07
CA GLY A 107 2.20 -12.95 -5.43
C GLY A 107 1.39 -12.45 -4.24
N GLY A 108 0.19 -11.96 -4.51
CA GLY A 108 -0.76 -11.51 -3.50
C GLY A 108 -1.38 -12.66 -2.70
N LEU A 109 -2.18 -12.30 -1.69
CA LEU A 109 -2.99 -13.23 -0.91
C LEU A 109 -4.04 -13.88 -1.82
N ASP A 110 -4.11 -15.22 -1.82
CA ASP A 110 -5.16 -15.95 -2.52
C ASP A 110 -6.48 -15.92 -1.72
N VAL A 111 -7.24 -14.84 -1.89
CA VAL A 111 -8.53 -14.64 -1.21
C VAL A 111 -9.60 -15.60 -1.73
N VAL A 112 -9.56 -15.93 -3.02
CA VAL A 112 -10.48 -16.90 -3.62
C VAL A 112 -10.30 -18.28 -3.00
N GLY A 113 -9.07 -18.79 -2.93
CA GLY A 113 -8.76 -20.09 -2.35
C GLY A 113 -8.92 -20.14 -0.82
N GLY A 114 -8.67 -19.02 -0.14
CA GLY A 114 -8.71 -18.89 1.33
C GLY A 114 -9.97 -18.23 1.91
N PHE A 115 -11.04 -18.08 1.13
CA PHE A 115 -12.14 -17.15 1.41
C PHE A 115 -12.70 -17.20 2.83
N GLU A 116 -13.09 -18.38 3.33
CA GLU A 116 -13.69 -18.53 4.66
C GLU A 116 -12.74 -18.10 5.80
N GLN A 117 -11.46 -18.44 5.68
CA GLN A 117 -10.45 -18.07 6.67
C GLN A 117 -10.23 -16.55 6.68
N ILE A 118 -10.17 -15.94 5.50
CA ILE A 118 -9.91 -14.51 5.34
C ILE A 118 -11.12 -13.69 5.78
N ALA A 119 -12.35 -14.08 5.39
CA ALA A 119 -13.58 -13.42 5.84
C ALA A 119 -13.73 -13.47 7.38
N SER A 120 -13.39 -14.61 8.00
CA SER A 120 -13.35 -14.74 9.46
C SER A 120 -12.32 -13.81 10.10
N ALA A 121 -11.12 -13.70 9.52
CA ALA A 121 -10.08 -12.78 9.99
C ALA A 121 -10.51 -11.32 9.86
N CYS A 122 -11.10 -10.92 8.73
CA CYS A 122 -11.67 -9.58 8.53
C CYS A 122 -12.71 -9.25 9.61
N GLN A 123 -13.63 -10.19 9.89
CA GLN A 123 -14.66 -9.99 10.91
C GLN A 123 -14.07 -9.79 12.31
N ARG A 124 -13.08 -10.61 12.70
CA ARG A 124 -12.41 -10.50 14.01
C ARG A 124 -11.69 -9.16 14.18
N LEU A 125 -10.89 -8.78 13.18
CA LEU A 125 -10.10 -7.54 13.21
C LEU A 125 -11.01 -6.30 13.16
N ALA A 126 -12.09 -6.33 12.37
CA ALA A 126 -13.10 -5.28 12.37
C ALA A 126 -13.79 -5.15 13.74
N ALA A 127 -14.09 -6.27 14.42
CA ALA A 127 -14.65 -6.26 15.78
C ALA A 127 -13.67 -5.69 16.83
N ALA A 128 -12.36 -5.77 16.57
CA ALA A 128 -11.32 -5.12 17.36
C ALA A 128 -11.15 -3.62 17.03
N GLY A 129 -11.85 -3.12 15.99
CA GLY A 129 -11.81 -1.73 15.55
C GLY A 129 -10.73 -1.41 14.51
N CYS A 130 -10.13 -2.43 13.88
CA CYS A 130 -9.11 -2.24 12.85
C CYS A 130 -9.74 -2.05 11.47
N ASP A 131 -9.18 -1.15 10.64
CA ASP A 131 -9.44 -1.09 9.20
C ASP A 131 -8.61 -2.16 8.49
N VAL A 132 -9.27 -3.13 7.87
CA VAL A 132 -8.62 -4.31 7.29
C VAL A 132 -8.35 -4.09 5.80
N SER A 133 -7.08 -4.21 5.41
CA SER A 133 -6.60 -4.27 4.04
C SER A 133 -6.23 -5.70 3.67
N LEU A 134 -6.46 -6.09 2.41
CA LEU A 134 -5.96 -7.36 1.85
C LEU A 134 -4.94 -7.07 0.75
N PHE A 135 -3.72 -7.58 0.90
CA PHE A 135 -2.68 -7.47 -0.13
C PHE A 135 -2.93 -8.50 -1.23
N ILE A 136 -3.32 -8.07 -2.42
CA ILE A 136 -3.78 -8.94 -3.51
C ILE A 136 -3.18 -8.55 -4.86
N ASP A 137 -3.13 -9.52 -5.77
CA ASP A 137 -2.79 -9.24 -7.17
C ASP A 137 -3.90 -8.43 -7.86
N PRO A 138 -3.59 -7.63 -8.91
CA PRO A 138 -4.56 -6.84 -9.65
C PRO A 138 -5.43 -7.71 -10.57
N GLU A 139 -6.26 -8.56 -9.97
CA GLU A 139 -7.18 -9.49 -10.63
C GLU A 139 -8.61 -9.29 -10.11
N GLU A 140 -9.59 -9.20 -11.02
CA GLU A 140 -11.00 -8.97 -10.67
C GLU A 140 -11.56 -10.03 -9.70
N SER A 141 -11.18 -11.29 -9.87
CA SER A 141 -11.61 -12.40 -9.00
C SER A 141 -11.13 -12.24 -7.55
N GLN A 142 -9.90 -11.77 -7.35
CA GLN A 142 -9.35 -11.50 -6.02
C GLN A 142 -10.01 -10.25 -5.40
N ILE A 143 -10.27 -9.22 -6.21
CA ILE A 143 -10.98 -8.00 -5.78
C ILE A 143 -12.42 -8.33 -5.34
N ASP A 144 -13.15 -9.12 -6.12
CA ASP A 144 -14.50 -9.57 -5.78
C ASP A 144 -14.51 -10.37 -4.47
N ALA A 145 -13.54 -11.27 -4.31
CA ALA A 145 -13.40 -12.06 -3.10
C ALA A 145 -13.06 -11.17 -1.89
N ALA A 146 -12.20 -10.17 -2.04
CA ALA A 146 -11.87 -9.20 -1.00
C ALA A 146 -13.10 -8.39 -0.56
N HIS A 147 -13.87 -7.88 -1.52
CA HIS A 147 -15.12 -7.16 -1.25
C HIS A 147 -16.12 -8.04 -0.50
N ARG A 148 -16.32 -9.29 -0.96
CA ARG A 148 -17.22 -10.26 -0.31
C ARG A 148 -16.75 -10.70 1.07
N ALA A 149 -15.44 -10.72 1.32
CA ALA A 149 -14.86 -11.02 2.64
C ALA A 149 -15.09 -9.87 3.65
N GLY A 150 -15.59 -8.72 3.19
CA GLY A 150 -15.90 -7.58 4.04
C GLY A 150 -14.70 -6.69 4.37
N ALA A 151 -13.61 -6.80 3.61
CA ALA A 151 -12.48 -5.89 3.75
C ALA A 151 -12.87 -4.49 3.23
N PRO A 152 -12.71 -3.41 4.01
CA PRO A 152 -12.92 -2.05 3.51
C PRO A 152 -11.84 -1.60 2.51
N THR A 153 -10.64 -2.17 2.63
CA THR A 153 -9.45 -1.74 1.91
C THR A 153 -8.80 -2.92 1.19
N ILE A 154 -8.17 -2.67 0.04
CA ILE A 154 -7.24 -3.59 -0.61
C ILE A 154 -5.90 -2.89 -0.85
N GLU A 155 -4.83 -3.67 -0.93
CA GLU A 155 -3.53 -3.19 -1.39
C GLU A 155 -3.11 -3.98 -2.63
N LEU A 156 -3.03 -3.29 -3.77
CA LEU A 156 -2.67 -3.91 -5.04
C LEU A 156 -1.17 -4.17 -5.09
N HIS A 157 -0.81 -5.41 -5.44
CA HIS A 157 0.57 -5.81 -5.60
C HIS A 157 1.19 -5.17 -6.86
N THR A 158 2.10 -4.22 -6.65
CA THR A 158 2.83 -3.52 -7.72
C THR A 158 4.17 -4.15 -8.11
N GLY A 159 4.44 -5.40 -7.69
CA GLY A 159 5.75 -6.04 -7.86
C GLY A 159 6.11 -6.28 -9.32
N ALA A 160 5.20 -6.90 -10.07
CA ALA A 160 5.39 -7.13 -11.51
C ALA A 160 5.65 -5.82 -12.28
N TYR A 161 4.94 -4.75 -11.95
CA TYR A 161 5.19 -3.42 -12.50
C TYR A 161 6.57 -2.86 -12.11
N ALA A 162 6.98 -3.01 -10.85
CA ALA A 162 8.25 -2.51 -10.34
C ALA A 162 9.47 -3.24 -10.91
N ASP A 163 9.34 -4.56 -11.13
CA ASP A 163 10.40 -5.40 -11.68
C ASP A 163 10.51 -5.34 -13.21
N ALA A 164 9.42 -4.94 -13.88
CA ALA A 164 9.41 -4.76 -15.33
C ALA A 164 10.37 -3.64 -15.76
N LYS A 165 11.03 -3.84 -16.90
CA LYS A 165 11.96 -2.84 -17.43
C LYS A 165 11.22 -1.52 -17.74
N PRO A 166 11.68 -0.35 -17.24
CA PRO A 166 11.04 0.93 -17.54
C PRO A 166 10.89 1.19 -19.04
N GLY A 167 9.70 1.63 -19.46
CA GLY A 167 9.35 1.91 -20.86
C GLY A 167 9.18 0.68 -21.76
N SER A 168 9.20 -0.54 -21.19
CA SER A 168 8.90 -1.76 -21.93
C SER A 168 7.39 -1.97 -22.11
N ALA A 169 7.02 -2.81 -23.09
CA ALA A 169 5.64 -3.23 -23.28
C ALA A 169 5.08 -3.98 -22.05
N GLU A 170 5.94 -4.69 -21.33
CA GLU A 170 5.60 -5.38 -20.08
C GLU A 170 5.24 -4.39 -18.97
N ALA A 171 6.08 -3.35 -18.76
CA ALA A 171 5.79 -2.33 -17.76
C ALA A 171 4.48 -1.58 -18.06
N ASN A 172 4.19 -1.30 -19.34
CA ASN A 172 2.93 -0.70 -19.75
C ASN A 172 1.74 -1.63 -19.52
N ALA A 173 1.88 -2.92 -19.85
CA ALA A 173 0.82 -3.90 -19.61
C ALA A 173 0.51 -4.06 -18.11
N GLU A 174 1.53 -4.10 -17.25
CA GLU A 174 1.33 -4.17 -15.79
C GLU A 174 0.73 -2.88 -15.23
N TYR A 175 1.11 -1.72 -15.77
CA TYR A 175 0.46 -0.45 -15.44
C TYR A 175 -1.02 -0.44 -15.82
N ASP A 176 -1.36 -0.88 -17.03
CA ASP A 176 -2.76 -0.94 -17.51
C ASP A 176 -3.59 -1.91 -16.65
N ARG A 177 -3.01 -3.06 -16.25
CA ARG A 177 -3.63 -4.01 -15.31
C ARG A 177 -3.92 -3.36 -13.96
N LEU A 178 -2.95 -2.67 -13.37
CA LEU A 178 -3.13 -1.94 -12.10
C LEU A 178 -4.20 -0.85 -12.23
N SER A 179 -4.20 -0.09 -13.33
CA SER A 179 -5.19 0.94 -13.60
C SER A 179 -6.61 0.37 -13.67
N ALA A 180 -6.81 -0.70 -14.43
CA ALA A 180 -8.11 -1.37 -14.55
C ALA A 180 -8.58 -1.93 -13.19
N ALA A 181 -7.68 -2.57 -12.45
CA ALA A 181 -7.95 -3.12 -11.13
C ALA A 181 -8.35 -2.03 -10.12
N ALA A 182 -7.64 -0.89 -10.10
CA ALA A 182 -7.96 0.23 -9.21
C ALA A 182 -9.34 0.83 -9.51
N VAL A 183 -9.65 1.07 -10.79
CA VAL A 183 -10.98 1.55 -11.20
C VAL A 183 -12.08 0.58 -10.80
N TYR A 184 -11.86 -0.73 -11.02
CA TYR A 184 -12.83 -1.76 -10.66
C TYR A 184 -13.07 -1.82 -9.15
N ALA A 185 -12.02 -1.86 -8.34
CA ALA A 185 -12.13 -1.89 -6.89
C ALA A 185 -12.84 -0.64 -6.32
N VAL A 186 -12.53 0.55 -6.85
CA VAL A 186 -13.24 1.79 -6.47
C VAL A 186 -14.72 1.73 -6.83
N SER A 187 -15.08 1.10 -7.95
CA SER A 187 -16.49 0.94 -8.35
C SER A 187 -17.29 0.05 -7.39
N LEU A 188 -16.60 -0.85 -6.67
CA LEU A 188 -17.17 -1.67 -5.59
C LEU A 188 -17.17 -0.96 -4.23
N GLY A 189 -16.67 0.28 -4.16
CA GLY A 189 -16.57 1.05 -2.92
C GLY A 189 -15.39 0.69 -2.02
N LEU A 190 -14.40 -0.05 -2.54
CA LEU A 190 -13.17 -0.37 -1.81
C LEU A 190 -12.21 0.83 -1.79
N VAL A 191 -11.48 0.98 -0.69
CA VAL A 191 -10.29 1.84 -0.64
C VAL A 191 -9.12 1.09 -1.28
N VAL A 192 -8.39 1.74 -2.19
CA VAL A 192 -7.30 1.11 -2.95
C VAL A 192 -5.96 1.69 -2.52
N ASN A 193 -5.12 0.87 -1.91
CA ASN A 193 -3.72 1.16 -1.64
C ASN A 193 -2.81 0.41 -2.65
N ALA A 194 -1.52 0.74 -2.66
CA ALA A 194 -0.47 0.02 -3.39
C ALA A 194 0.90 0.28 -2.72
N GLY A 195 2.01 -0.27 -3.22
CA GLY A 195 3.32 0.17 -2.71
C GLY A 195 4.50 -0.78 -2.89
N HIS A 196 4.25 -2.08 -2.99
CA HIS A 196 5.32 -3.09 -3.09
C HIS A 196 6.25 -2.84 -4.29
N GLY A 197 7.56 -2.75 -4.05
CA GLY A 197 8.57 -2.54 -5.08
C GLY A 197 8.67 -1.09 -5.62
N LEU A 198 7.77 -0.19 -5.23
CA LEU A 198 7.83 1.19 -5.70
C LEU A 198 9.08 1.92 -5.18
N HIS A 199 9.62 2.78 -6.05
CA HIS A 199 10.80 3.59 -5.81
C HIS A 199 10.68 4.96 -6.49
N TYR A 200 11.67 5.83 -6.28
CA TYR A 200 11.71 7.24 -6.71
C TYR A 200 11.65 7.49 -8.22
N HIS A 201 11.52 6.44 -9.04
CA HIS A 201 11.49 6.52 -10.50
C HIS A 201 10.27 5.85 -11.12
N ASN A 202 9.39 5.23 -10.33
CA ASN A 202 8.18 4.58 -10.81
C ASN A 202 6.94 4.89 -9.94
N ALA A 203 7.12 5.36 -8.71
CA ALA A 203 6.02 5.68 -7.79
C ALA A 203 5.09 6.79 -8.31
N GLU A 204 5.62 7.76 -9.07
CA GLU A 204 4.83 8.87 -9.63
C GLU A 204 3.71 8.38 -10.55
N ALA A 205 3.98 7.38 -11.39
CA ALA A 205 2.98 6.83 -12.31
C ALA A 205 1.83 6.15 -11.56
N ILE A 206 2.15 5.35 -10.54
CA ILE A 206 1.13 4.70 -9.70
C ILE A 206 0.34 5.73 -8.88
N ALA A 207 0.99 6.79 -8.41
CA ALA A 207 0.31 7.88 -7.71
C ALA A 207 -0.65 8.68 -8.61
N ALA A 208 -0.43 8.68 -9.92
CA ALA A 208 -1.30 9.32 -10.90
C ALA A 208 -2.59 8.52 -11.19
N LEU A 209 -2.67 7.25 -10.77
CA LEU A 209 -3.86 6.44 -10.98
C LEU A 209 -5.05 7.00 -10.18
N PRO A 210 -6.19 7.27 -10.83
CA PRO A 210 -7.39 7.74 -10.13
C PRO A 210 -7.84 6.75 -9.07
N GLY A 211 -8.16 7.25 -7.88
CA GLY A 211 -8.73 6.45 -6.80
C GLY A 211 -7.72 5.75 -5.89
N VAL A 212 -6.42 5.80 -6.19
CA VAL A 212 -5.39 5.38 -5.23
C VAL A 212 -5.44 6.28 -3.99
N ASN A 213 -5.47 5.64 -2.82
CA ASN A 213 -5.61 6.27 -1.51
C ASN A 213 -4.25 6.48 -0.83
N GLU A 214 -3.47 5.40 -0.70
CA GLU A 214 -2.16 5.40 -0.03
C GLU A 214 -1.13 4.56 -0.79
N LEU A 215 0.11 5.02 -0.79
CA LEU A 215 1.26 4.21 -1.17
C LEU A 215 2.06 3.77 0.07
N ASN A 216 2.16 2.47 0.31
CA ASN A 216 2.94 1.83 1.37
C ASN A 216 4.34 1.46 0.88
N ILE A 217 5.33 2.32 1.09
CA ILE A 217 6.68 2.18 0.50
C ILE A 217 7.72 1.93 1.60
N GLY A 218 8.49 0.85 1.45
CA GLY A 218 9.52 0.44 2.41
C GLY A 218 10.94 0.51 1.86
N HIS A 219 11.40 -0.59 1.26
CA HIS A 219 12.79 -0.81 0.87
C HIS A 219 13.43 0.38 0.14
N ALA A 220 12.76 0.98 -0.84
CA ALA A 220 13.29 2.11 -1.60
C ALA A 220 13.60 3.33 -0.72
N ILE A 221 12.73 3.65 0.24
CA ILE A 221 12.95 4.76 1.18
C ILE A 221 14.16 4.46 2.07
N ILE A 222 14.25 3.25 2.62
CA ILE A 222 15.36 2.87 3.49
C ILE A 222 16.69 2.84 2.73
N ALA A 223 16.69 2.35 1.48
CA ALA A 223 17.86 2.36 0.61
C ALA A 223 18.34 3.78 0.30
N ARG A 224 17.42 4.71 -0.01
CA ARG A 224 17.74 6.13 -0.23
C ARG A 224 18.28 6.78 1.05
N ALA A 225 17.69 6.47 2.20
CA ALA A 225 18.06 7.03 3.50
C ALA A 225 19.51 6.72 3.92
N LEU A 226 20.12 5.65 3.40
CA LEU A 226 21.54 5.37 3.63
C LEU A 226 22.48 6.46 3.10
N PHE A 227 22.04 7.23 2.11
CA PHE A 227 22.85 8.25 1.45
C PHE A 227 22.45 9.68 1.83
N VAL A 228 21.15 9.94 2.01
CA VAL A 228 20.61 11.30 2.27
C VAL A 228 20.01 11.46 3.67
N GLY A 229 19.92 10.39 4.44
CA GLY A 229 19.20 10.37 5.71
C GLY A 229 17.69 10.13 5.55
N LEU A 230 17.05 9.63 6.61
CA LEU A 230 15.66 9.13 6.55
C LEU A 230 14.64 10.24 6.26
N LYS A 231 14.77 11.41 6.90
CA LYS A 231 13.82 12.51 6.72
C LYS A 231 13.79 13.02 5.28
N GLU A 232 14.97 13.24 4.68
CA GLU A 232 15.08 13.73 3.31
C GLU A 232 14.53 12.71 2.31
N ALA A 233 14.82 11.41 2.50
CA ALA A 233 14.27 10.33 1.69
C ALA A 233 12.72 10.34 1.69
N ILE A 234 12.11 10.45 2.87
CA ILE A 234 10.64 10.43 3.02
C ILE A 234 10.01 11.69 2.40
N GLN A 235 10.57 12.86 2.66
CA GLN A 235 10.08 14.12 2.08
C GLN A 235 10.16 14.12 0.55
N GLU A 236 11.26 13.58 0.00
CA GLU A 236 11.44 13.41 -1.43
C GLU A 236 10.38 12.49 -2.02
N MET A 237 10.15 11.30 -1.44
CA MET A 237 9.11 10.38 -1.89
C MET A 237 7.72 11.02 -1.79
N LYS A 238 7.41 11.69 -0.67
CA LYS A 238 6.12 12.34 -0.46
C LYS A 238 5.82 13.39 -1.51
N ARG A 239 6.82 14.19 -1.89
CA ARG A 239 6.70 15.20 -2.96
C ARG A 239 6.45 14.57 -4.32
N LEU A 240 7.15 13.47 -4.66
CA LEU A 240 6.96 12.77 -5.94
C LEU A 240 5.54 12.23 -6.06
N ILE A 241 5.02 11.55 -5.03
CA ILE A 241 3.67 10.97 -5.11
C ILE A 241 2.58 12.04 -5.17
N ILE A 242 2.76 13.19 -4.51
CA ILE A 242 1.83 14.32 -4.63
C ILE A 242 1.85 14.86 -6.06
N ALA A 243 3.04 15.08 -6.62
CA ALA A 243 3.18 15.56 -8.00
C ALA A 243 2.56 14.59 -9.02
N GLY A 244 2.75 13.27 -8.80
CA GLY A 244 2.11 12.23 -9.61
C GLY A 244 0.58 12.31 -9.56
N GLN A 245 0.01 12.42 -8.36
CA GLN A 245 -1.44 12.58 -8.19
C GLN A 245 -1.98 13.85 -8.86
N GLU A 246 -1.30 14.98 -8.70
CA GLU A 246 -1.69 16.24 -9.34
C GLU A 246 -1.66 16.14 -10.88
N ALA A 247 -0.61 15.51 -11.44
CA ALA A 247 -0.51 15.28 -12.88
C ALA A 247 -1.63 14.36 -13.40
N GLY A 248 -1.96 13.29 -12.66
CA GLY A 248 -3.07 12.40 -13.00
C GLY A 248 -4.42 13.12 -12.99
N LEU A 249 -4.66 13.98 -11.99
CA LEU A 249 -5.87 14.79 -11.92
C LEU A 249 -5.99 15.78 -13.09
N MET A 250 -4.91 16.45 -13.46
CA MET A 250 -4.90 17.36 -14.62
C MET A 250 -5.21 16.60 -15.93
N ALA A 251 -4.57 15.45 -16.15
CA ALA A 251 -4.82 14.64 -17.34
C ALA A 251 -6.28 14.17 -17.45
N ALA A 252 -6.91 13.84 -16.32
CA ALA A 252 -8.32 13.46 -16.29
C ALA A 252 -9.26 14.63 -16.63
N LEU A 253 -8.95 15.85 -16.17
CA LEU A 253 -9.73 17.05 -16.49
C LEU A 253 -9.64 17.40 -17.99
N ASP A 254 -8.44 17.36 -18.57
CA ASP A 254 -8.22 17.64 -19.99
C ASP A 254 -8.96 16.64 -20.89
N ALA A 255 -9.00 15.36 -20.51
CA ALA A 255 -9.74 14.33 -21.24
C ALA A 255 -11.27 14.58 -21.25
N HIS A 256 -11.81 15.10 -20.14
CA HIS A 256 -13.24 15.45 -20.05
C HIS A 256 -13.60 16.69 -20.88
N GLU A 257 -12.72 17.69 -20.97
CA GLU A 257 -12.95 18.87 -21.82
C GLU A 257 -13.00 18.51 -23.32
N HIS A 258 -12.18 17.56 -23.77
CA HIS A 258 -12.17 17.11 -25.16
C HIS A 258 -13.40 16.29 -25.58
N ASP A 259 -14.03 15.53 -24.68
CA ASP A 259 -15.26 14.79 -24.98
C ASP A 259 -16.48 15.72 -25.17
N HIS A 260 -16.46 16.92 -24.59
CA HIS A 260 -17.54 17.90 -24.74
C HIS A 260 -17.50 18.66 -26.07
N ASP A 261 -16.33 18.83 -26.70
CA ASP A 261 -16.18 19.56 -27.96
C ASP A 261 -16.56 18.73 -29.22
N HIS A 262 -16.80 17.43 -29.08
CA HIS A 262 -17.21 16.55 -30.17
C HIS A 262 -18.73 16.22 -30.21
N GLY A 263 -19.52 16.80 -29.29
CA GLY A 263 -20.96 16.54 -29.16
C GLY A 263 -21.91 17.44 -29.97
N ASP A 264 -21.52 18.66 -30.33
CA ASP A 264 -22.43 19.67 -30.92
C ASP A 264 -22.20 19.92 -32.42
N GLY A 265 -21.94 18.85 -33.16
CA GLY A 265 -21.62 18.89 -34.59
C GLY A 265 -22.73 18.49 -35.56
N HIS A 266 -23.99 18.28 -35.13
CA HIS A 266 -25.08 18.01 -36.08
C HIS A 266 -26.45 18.41 -35.54
N HIS A 267 -26.92 19.60 -35.93
CA HIS A 267 -28.25 19.82 -36.52
C HIS A 267 -28.46 21.31 -36.80
N CYS A 268 -28.31 21.72 -38.07
CA CYS A 268 -29.17 22.77 -38.59
C CYS A 268 -29.45 22.52 -40.07
N CYS A 269 -30.65 21.99 -40.34
CA CYS A 269 -31.28 21.96 -41.64
C CYS A 269 -31.59 23.37 -42.14
N SER A 270 -31.44 23.59 -43.44
CA SER A 270 -32.18 24.57 -44.26
C SER A 270 -31.93 24.19 -45.73
N HIS A 271 -32.91 23.57 -46.40
CA HIS A 271 -33.81 24.22 -47.38
C HIS A 271 -33.08 24.76 -48.61
#